data_AF-A0A072V304-F1
#
_entry.id   AF-A0A072V304-F1
#
_cell.length_a   1.000
_cell.length_b   1.000
_cell.length_c   1.000
_cell.angle_alpha   90.00
_cell.angle_beta   90.00
_cell.angle_gamma   90.00
#
_symmetry.space_group_name_H-M   'P 1'
#
loop_
_entity.id
_entity.type
_entity.pdbx_description
1 polymer ?
#
loop_
_entity_poly.entity_id
_entity_poly.type
_entity_poly.pdbx_seq_one_letter_code
_entity_poly.pdbx_strand_id
1 'polypeptide(L)'
;MRENKIKHEKEIENFTVILTRVKITIVFKLFSLMENLRSPTSTIFKSNEVLDTLAPVVPSFSSRSPNNATLEILKPNLVAPGVDIIASWPTRSPISENLGENRNLKFNIMSITSMFCPHVSRATTYIKLFYPTWSLAVIRSTLMTTAKQMSPKDNHGAEFAYGAGQIDSLKALNPGLIYEANEGDYICFLCGQGFNETTLQLITEEKIICSEIGYATAGDLNYPLFAFKAPHPKHYLSGSFERTVTNV
;
A
#
# COMPACT_ATOMS: atom_id res chain seq x y z
N MET A 1 17.47 32.17 24.72
CA MET A 1 16.70 30.91 24.87
C MET A 1 17.04 30.01 23.69
N ARG A 2 17.24 28.70 23.89
CA ARG A 2 17.45 27.75 22.78
C ARG A 2 16.11 27.19 22.34
N GLU A 3 15.69 27.49 21.12
CA GLU A 3 14.52 26.86 20.50
C GLU A 3 14.85 25.39 20.16
N ASN A 4 14.47 24.47 21.05
CA ASN A 4 14.50 23.05 20.74
C ASN A 4 13.35 22.74 19.77
N LYS A 5 13.64 22.70 18.47
CA LYS A 5 12.68 22.26 17.44
C LYS A 5 12.25 20.81 17.72
N ILE A 6 11.00 20.62 18.14
CA ILE A 6 10.44 19.31 18.48
C ILE A 6 10.06 18.58 17.18
N LYS A 7 10.50 17.33 17.00
CA LYS A 7 10.17 16.50 15.83
C LYS A 7 9.00 15.58 16.16
N HIS A 8 7.80 15.98 15.74
CA HIS A 8 6.51 15.37 16.09
C HIS A 8 6.28 13.97 15.47
N GLU A 9 5.10 13.40 15.74
CA GLU A 9 4.65 12.07 15.31
C GLU A 9 3.62 12.21 14.17
N LYS A 10 3.51 11.18 13.32
CA LYS A 10 3.42 11.37 11.85
C LYS A 10 2.02 11.21 11.22
N GLU A 11 0.95 11.65 11.87
CA GLU A 11 -0.40 11.46 11.33
C GLU A 11 -1.37 12.54 11.80
N ILE A 12 -2.12 13.14 10.87
CA ILE A 12 -3.14 14.15 11.11
C ILE A 12 -4.49 13.44 11.29
N GLU A 13 -4.93 13.34 12.53
CA GLU A 13 -6.32 13.06 12.88
C GLU A 13 -7.04 14.37 13.21
N ASN A 14 -8.31 14.51 12.78
CA ASN A 14 -9.12 15.68 13.10
C ASN A 14 -9.77 15.52 14.47
N PHE A 15 -9.56 16.50 15.34
CA PHE A 15 -10.16 16.55 16.68
C PHE A 15 -10.98 17.83 16.88
N THR A 16 -12.06 17.74 17.66
CA THR A 16 -12.91 18.87 18.08
C THR A 16 -12.27 19.70 19.20
N VAL A 17 -11.33 19.11 19.97
CA VAL A 17 -10.55 19.78 21.01
C VAL A 17 -9.12 20.01 20.52
N ILE A 18 -8.51 21.14 20.91
CA ILE A 18 -7.11 21.44 20.63
C ILE A 18 -6.22 20.44 21.36
N LEU A 19 -5.54 19.57 20.61
CA LEU A 19 -4.66 18.55 21.17
C LEU A 19 -3.48 18.22 20.25
N THR A 20 -2.48 17.54 20.81
CA THR A 20 -1.29 17.11 20.08
C THR A 20 -0.84 15.75 20.60
N ARG A 21 -0.41 14.85 19.69
CA ARG A 21 0.30 13.62 20.07
C ARG A 21 1.80 13.92 20.21
N VAL A 22 2.40 13.38 21.25
CA VAL A 22 3.82 13.55 21.56
C VAL A 22 4.48 12.21 21.86
N LYS A 23 5.71 12.05 21.37
CA LYS A 23 6.52 10.85 21.61
C LYS A 23 6.73 10.63 23.10
N ILE A 24 6.77 9.37 23.53
CA ILE A 24 6.91 8.99 24.95
C ILE A 24 8.17 9.60 25.63
N THR A 25 9.25 9.83 24.87
CA THR A 25 10.46 10.51 25.35
C THR A 25 10.27 11.99 25.70
N ILE A 26 9.22 12.63 25.17
CA ILE A 26 8.79 13.99 25.51
C ILE A 26 7.85 13.94 26.72
N VAL A 27 6.98 12.94 26.80
CA VAL A 27 6.04 12.73 27.92
C VAL A 27 6.77 12.71 29.26
N PHE A 28 7.88 11.95 29.39
CA PHE A 28 8.68 11.95 30.62
C PHE A 28 9.26 13.33 30.99
N LYS A 29 9.64 14.13 30.00
CA LYS A 29 10.13 15.51 30.24
C LYS A 29 9.02 16.44 30.69
N LEU A 30 7.81 16.27 30.17
CA LEU A 30 6.63 17.03 30.59
C LEU A 30 6.23 16.69 32.03
N PHE A 31 6.19 15.41 32.41
CA PHE A 31 5.94 15.01 33.81
C PHE A 31 6.98 15.62 34.77
N SER A 32 8.26 15.51 34.44
CA SER A 32 9.33 16.12 35.26
C SER A 32 9.18 17.66 35.38
N LEU A 33 8.75 18.35 34.33
CA LEU A 33 8.47 19.79 34.39
C LEU A 33 7.24 20.11 35.27
N MET A 34 6.22 19.25 35.27
CA MET A 34 5.01 19.42 36.09
C MET A 34 5.29 19.24 37.58
N GLU A 35 6.13 18.28 37.95
CA GLU A 35 6.50 18.03 39.36
C GLU A 35 7.38 19.14 39.96
N ASN A 36 8.20 19.81 39.13
CA ASN A 36 9.16 20.81 39.59
C ASN A 36 8.64 22.27 39.54
N LEU A 37 7.46 22.52 38.98
CA LEU A 37 6.90 23.86 38.82
C LEU A 37 5.58 24.02 39.59
N ARG A 38 5.43 25.13 40.33
CA ARG A 38 4.22 25.39 41.14
C ARG A 38 2.95 25.67 40.32
N SER A 39 3.10 26.09 39.07
CA SER A 39 1.99 26.34 38.13
C SER A 39 2.51 26.19 36.69
N PRO A 40 2.67 24.95 36.19
CA PRO A 40 3.13 24.72 34.83
C PRO A 40 2.05 25.12 33.83
N THR A 41 2.40 25.94 32.85
CA THR A 41 1.52 26.32 31.73
C THR A 41 2.16 25.90 30.41
N SER A 42 1.33 25.63 29.40
CA SER A 42 1.77 25.27 28.06
C SER A 42 0.83 25.85 27.01
N THR A 43 1.29 25.93 25.77
CA THR A 43 0.52 26.45 24.63
C THR A 43 0.62 25.46 23.49
N ILE A 44 -0.53 25.01 22.97
CA ILE A 44 -0.61 24.18 21.78
C ILE A 44 -0.85 25.12 20.59
N PHE A 45 0.07 25.12 19.64
CA PHE A 45 -0.03 25.92 18.42
C PHE A 45 -0.82 25.17 17.33
N LYS A 46 -1.25 25.91 16.31
CA LYS A 46 -1.82 25.33 15.08
C LYS A 46 -0.78 24.42 14.41
N SER A 47 -1.22 23.27 13.89
CA SER A 47 -0.41 22.35 13.11
C SER A 47 0.29 23.03 11.92
N ASN A 48 1.52 22.60 11.65
CA ASN A 48 2.34 23.03 10.52
C ASN A 48 2.94 21.81 9.80
N GLU A 49 3.19 21.97 8.51
CA GLU A 49 3.84 20.97 7.68
C GLU A 49 5.35 20.89 7.94
N VAL A 50 5.91 19.68 7.90
CA VAL A 50 7.34 19.41 8.05
C VAL A 50 7.75 18.33 7.06
N LEU A 51 8.86 18.54 6.37
CA LEU A 51 9.44 17.52 5.48
C LEU A 51 9.93 16.32 6.30
N ASP A 52 9.26 15.18 6.17
CA ASP A 52 9.74 13.92 6.75
C ASP A 52 10.78 13.27 5.83
N THR A 53 12.05 13.38 6.24
CA THR A 53 13.21 12.80 5.56
C THR A 53 13.21 11.27 5.51
N LEU A 54 12.31 10.60 6.24
CA LEU A 54 12.17 9.15 6.22
C LEU A 54 11.13 8.65 5.20
N ALA A 55 10.34 9.55 4.59
CA ALA A 55 9.30 9.16 3.64
C ALA A 55 9.91 8.61 2.32
N PRO A 56 9.32 7.58 1.68
CA PRO A 56 8.08 6.90 2.07
C PRO A 56 8.26 5.86 3.20
N VAL A 57 7.26 5.80 4.09
CA VAL A 57 7.12 4.76 5.11
C VAL A 57 5.72 4.15 5.02
N VAL A 58 5.60 2.83 5.12
CA VAL A 58 4.32 2.12 5.22
C VAL A 58 3.73 2.36 6.62
N PRO A 59 2.52 2.93 6.74
CA PRO A 59 1.95 3.26 8.05
C PRO A 59 1.64 2.01 8.89
N SER A 60 1.48 2.20 10.20
CA SER A 60 1.18 1.13 11.16
C SER A 60 -0.08 0.36 10.78
N PHE A 61 -1.16 1.08 10.42
CA PHE A 61 -2.46 0.55 10.05
C PHE A 61 -2.51 -0.18 8.70
N SER A 62 -1.47 -0.08 7.87
CA SER A 62 -1.47 -0.77 6.57
C SER A 62 -1.42 -2.28 6.78
N SER A 63 -2.35 -3.01 6.17
CA SER A 63 -2.38 -4.47 6.20
C SER A 63 -1.09 -5.05 5.59
N ARG A 64 -0.51 -6.02 6.30
CA ARG A 64 0.70 -6.73 5.88
C ARG A 64 0.38 -8.16 5.49
N SER A 65 1.21 -8.70 4.63
CA SER A 65 1.16 -10.06 4.08
C SER A 65 1.93 -11.03 5.02
N PRO A 66 1.83 -12.37 4.89
CA PRO A 66 1.60 -13.15 3.68
C PRO A 66 0.15 -13.14 3.13
N ASN A 67 0.01 -13.51 1.86
CA ASN A 67 -1.28 -13.73 1.21
C ASN A 67 -1.85 -15.09 1.63
N ASN A 68 -2.78 -15.09 2.60
CA ASN A 68 -3.37 -16.32 3.13
C ASN A 68 -4.14 -17.17 2.12
N ALA A 69 -4.60 -16.60 0.99
CA ALA A 69 -5.24 -17.38 -0.07
C ALA A 69 -4.20 -18.15 -0.91
N THR A 70 -3.08 -17.50 -1.25
CA THR A 70 -2.02 -18.08 -2.08
C THR A 70 -0.66 -17.53 -1.65
N LEU A 71 0.07 -18.30 -0.84
CA LEU A 71 1.31 -17.85 -0.20
C LEU A 71 2.47 -17.56 -1.17
N GLU A 72 2.42 -18.12 -2.39
CA GLU A 72 3.39 -17.91 -3.47
C GLU A 72 3.14 -16.61 -4.27
N ILE A 73 1.95 -16.00 -4.13
CA ILE A 73 1.63 -14.71 -4.75
C ILE A 73 1.81 -13.59 -3.73
N LEU A 74 2.92 -12.86 -3.85
CA LEU A 74 3.24 -11.76 -2.94
C LEU A 74 2.19 -10.64 -2.99
N LYS A 75 1.77 -10.21 -1.82
CA LYS A 75 0.95 -9.01 -1.55
C LYS A 75 1.64 -8.14 -0.49
N PRO A 76 1.33 -6.83 -0.35
CA PRO A 76 0.68 -6.01 -1.38
C PRO A 76 1.56 -5.96 -2.65
N ASN A 77 1.10 -5.31 -3.71
CA ASN A 77 1.82 -5.33 -4.99
C ASN A 77 2.73 -4.12 -5.19
N LEU A 78 2.29 -2.97 -4.70
CA LEU A 78 3.00 -1.70 -4.64
C LEU A 78 2.28 -0.81 -3.62
N VAL A 79 2.90 0.30 -3.24
CA VAL A 79 2.30 1.33 -2.37
C VAL A 79 2.35 2.72 -3.02
N ALA A 80 1.57 3.66 -2.50
CA ALA A 80 1.44 5.04 -2.98
C ALA A 80 0.92 5.90 -1.81
N PRO A 81 0.84 7.23 -1.94
CA PRO A 81 0.39 8.11 -0.86
C PRO A 81 -1.03 7.73 -0.34
N GLY A 82 -1.16 7.59 0.97
CA GLY A 82 -2.42 7.25 1.66
C GLY A 82 -2.48 7.74 3.12
N VAL A 83 -1.53 8.58 3.52
CA VAL A 83 -1.44 9.23 4.83
C VAL A 83 -1.47 10.74 4.60
N ASP A 84 -2.21 11.47 5.43
CA ASP A 84 -2.40 12.92 5.41
C ASP A 84 -2.81 13.47 4.05
N ILE A 85 -3.65 12.72 3.33
CA ILE A 85 -4.12 13.09 1.98
C ILE A 85 -5.23 14.13 2.10
N ILE A 86 -5.00 15.30 1.52
CA ILE A 86 -6.02 16.33 1.38
C ILE A 86 -6.88 16.07 0.13
N ALA A 87 -8.18 15.96 0.33
CA ALA A 87 -9.15 15.67 -0.74
C ALA A 87 -10.45 16.48 -0.54
N SER A 88 -11.26 16.59 -1.59
CA SER A 88 -12.57 17.24 -1.53
C SER A 88 -13.51 16.54 -0.54
N TRP A 89 -14.26 17.31 0.24
CA TRP A 89 -15.16 16.79 1.26
C TRP A 89 -16.56 17.43 1.13
N PRO A 90 -17.66 16.66 1.37
CA PRO A 90 -18.99 17.24 1.37
C PRO A 90 -19.16 18.23 2.54
N THR A 91 -19.56 19.46 2.24
CA THR A 91 -19.68 20.54 3.25
C THR A 91 -20.79 20.33 4.29
N ARG A 92 -21.57 19.24 4.17
CA ARG A 92 -22.61 18.81 5.12
C ARG A 92 -22.20 17.55 5.90
N SER A 93 -21.06 16.94 5.58
CA SER A 93 -20.53 15.79 6.31
C SER A 93 -19.58 16.29 7.39
N PRO A 94 -19.64 15.77 8.63
CA PRO A 94 -18.67 16.13 9.66
C PRO A 94 -17.26 15.73 9.20
N ILE A 95 -16.25 16.51 9.56
CA ILE A 95 -14.85 16.25 9.19
C ILE A 95 -14.14 15.29 10.18
N SER A 96 -14.83 14.92 11.25
CA SER A 96 -14.37 14.08 12.36
C SER A 96 -15.57 13.38 13.00
N GLU A 97 -15.36 12.20 13.58
CA GLU A 97 -16.40 11.47 14.34
C GLU A 97 -16.61 12.03 15.76
N ASN A 98 -15.81 13.02 16.17
CA ASN A 98 -15.88 13.62 17.50
C ASN A 98 -17.16 14.43 17.74
N LEU A 99 -17.77 14.24 18.92
CA LEU A 99 -18.97 14.94 19.35
C LEU A 99 -18.75 16.46 19.39
N GLY A 100 -19.67 17.23 18.78
CA GLY A 100 -19.62 18.68 18.71
C GLY A 100 -18.87 19.25 17.49
N GLU A 101 -18.40 18.40 16.57
CA GLU A 101 -17.78 18.85 15.32
C GLU A 101 -18.79 19.52 14.37
N ASN A 102 -18.64 20.82 14.14
CA ASN A 102 -19.51 21.64 13.29
C ASN A 102 -18.75 22.39 12.16
N ARG A 103 -17.47 22.06 11.89
CA ARG A 103 -16.69 22.75 10.85
C ARG A 103 -17.09 22.30 9.44
N ASN A 104 -17.70 23.21 8.69
CA ASN A 104 -18.08 22.99 7.28
C ASN A 104 -16.90 23.33 6.35
N LEU A 105 -16.07 22.34 6.01
CA LEU A 105 -14.96 22.49 5.08
C LEU A 105 -15.26 21.85 3.71
N LYS A 106 -14.70 22.43 2.63
CA LYS A 106 -14.75 21.87 1.27
C LYS A 106 -13.68 20.80 1.03
N PHE A 107 -12.73 20.66 1.95
CA PHE A 107 -11.62 19.73 1.89
C PHE A 107 -11.42 19.10 3.27
N ASN A 108 -10.96 17.85 3.28
CA ASN A 108 -10.60 17.13 4.49
C ASN A 108 -9.23 16.47 4.31
N ILE A 109 -8.52 16.24 5.42
CA ILE A 109 -7.25 15.50 5.48
C ILE A 109 -7.55 14.15 6.11
N MET A 110 -7.14 13.05 5.47
CA MET A 110 -7.40 11.69 5.96
C MET A 110 -6.23 10.74 5.71
N SER A 111 -6.11 9.76 6.61
CA SER A 111 -5.09 8.71 6.61
C SER A 111 -5.77 7.34 6.67
N ILE A 112 -5.97 6.70 5.52
CA ILE A 112 -6.62 5.39 5.40
C ILE A 112 -6.05 4.67 4.19
N THR A 113 -5.92 3.34 4.27
CA THR A 113 -5.49 2.46 3.15
C THR A 113 -6.37 2.61 1.90
N SER A 114 -7.58 3.17 2.00
CA SER A 114 -8.45 3.49 0.85
C SER A 114 -7.97 4.72 0.05
N MET A 115 -7.25 5.67 0.66
CA MET A 115 -6.72 6.86 -0.02
C MET A 115 -5.55 6.54 -0.96
N PHE A 116 -4.93 5.37 -0.81
CA PHE A 116 -3.97 4.79 -1.76
C PHE A 116 -4.62 4.44 -3.10
N CYS A 117 -5.81 3.84 -3.09
CA CYS A 117 -6.50 3.34 -4.29
C CYS A 117 -6.66 4.40 -5.41
N PRO A 118 -7.18 5.62 -5.17
CA PRO A 118 -7.34 6.61 -6.24
C PRO A 118 -6.01 7.08 -6.85
N HIS A 119 -4.91 7.05 -6.10
CA HIS A 119 -3.57 7.35 -6.64
C HIS A 119 -3.13 6.29 -7.66
N VAL A 120 -3.36 5.00 -7.36
CA VAL A 120 -3.09 3.91 -8.30
C VAL A 120 -4.03 3.97 -9.49
N SER A 121 -5.34 4.14 -9.28
CA SER A 121 -6.31 4.25 -10.37
C SER A 121 -5.95 5.39 -11.34
N ARG A 122 -5.53 6.56 -10.82
CA ARG A 122 -5.05 7.66 -11.66
C ARG A 122 -3.79 7.27 -12.46
N ALA A 123 -2.84 6.57 -11.85
CA ALA A 123 -1.64 6.11 -12.53
C ALA A 123 -1.95 5.07 -13.63
N THR A 124 -2.83 4.11 -13.35
CA THR A 124 -3.32 3.12 -14.33
C THR A 124 -4.00 3.81 -15.51
N THR A 125 -4.92 4.74 -15.26
CA THR A 125 -5.58 5.52 -16.32
C THR A 125 -4.57 6.37 -17.10
N TYR A 126 -3.61 6.99 -16.43
CA TYR A 126 -2.56 7.78 -17.08
C TYR A 126 -1.73 6.94 -18.06
N ILE A 127 -1.30 5.73 -17.67
CA ILE A 127 -0.59 4.81 -18.57
C ILE A 127 -1.50 4.34 -19.71
N LYS A 128 -2.76 4.01 -19.41
CA LYS A 128 -3.76 3.59 -20.42
C LYS A 128 -4.05 4.67 -21.48
N LEU A 129 -3.84 5.95 -21.18
CA LEU A 129 -3.94 7.03 -22.17
C LEU A 129 -2.80 7.01 -23.21
N PHE A 130 -1.58 6.65 -22.80
CA PHE A 130 -0.43 6.50 -23.72
C PHE A 130 -0.39 5.13 -24.40
N TYR A 131 -0.90 4.10 -23.73
CA TYR A 131 -0.94 2.72 -24.21
C TYR A 131 -2.37 2.13 -24.16
N PRO A 132 -3.28 2.56 -25.06
CA PRO A 132 -4.69 2.15 -25.01
C PRO A 132 -4.92 0.64 -25.19
N THR A 133 -4.02 -0.06 -25.88
CA THR A 133 -4.11 -1.50 -26.15
C THR A 133 -3.58 -2.38 -25.02
N TRP A 134 -2.77 -1.86 -24.09
CA TRP A 134 -2.18 -2.68 -23.02
C TRP A 134 -3.23 -3.25 -22.05
N SER A 135 -3.08 -4.52 -21.68
CA SER A 135 -3.96 -5.17 -20.72
C SER A 135 -3.74 -4.62 -19.30
N LEU A 136 -4.69 -4.88 -18.39
CA LEU A 136 -4.52 -4.51 -16.98
C LEU A 136 -3.36 -5.26 -16.31
N ALA A 137 -3.03 -6.48 -16.77
CA ALA A 137 -1.86 -7.20 -16.29
C ALA A 137 -0.55 -6.52 -16.72
N VAL A 138 -0.48 -6.04 -17.96
CA VAL A 138 0.67 -5.25 -18.45
C VAL A 138 0.84 -3.97 -17.64
N ILE A 139 -0.21 -3.18 -17.45
CA ILE A 139 -0.12 -1.93 -16.68
C ILE A 139 0.22 -2.21 -15.20
N ARG A 140 -0.33 -3.29 -14.62
CA ARG A 140 0.05 -3.80 -13.30
C ARG A 140 1.53 -4.18 -13.25
N SER A 141 2.07 -4.79 -14.31
CA SER A 141 3.51 -5.07 -14.43
C SER A 141 4.32 -3.78 -14.48
N THR A 142 4.00 -2.81 -15.32
CA THR A 142 4.81 -1.59 -15.45
C THR A 142 4.88 -0.82 -14.13
N LEU A 143 3.73 -0.64 -13.47
CA LEU A 143 3.65 0.03 -12.17
C LEU A 143 4.45 -0.66 -11.06
N MET A 144 4.64 -1.98 -11.15
CA MET A 144 5.42 -2.77 -10.20
C MET A 144 6.91 -2.77 -10.56
N THR A 145 7.28 -3.06 -11.80
CA THR A 145 8.68 -3.14 -12.24
C THR A 145 9.40 -1.80 -12.22
N THR A 146 8.68 -0.68 -12.40
CA THR A 146 9.24 0.67 -12.31
C THR A 146 9.04 1.35 -10.94
N ALA A 147 8.51 0.63 -9.94
CA ALA A 147 8.30 1.18 -8.61
C ALA A 147 9.61 1.67 -7.98
N LYS A 148 9.54 2.78 -7.25
CA LYS A 148 10.65 3.29 -6.45
C LYS A 148 10.86 2.38 -5.24
N GLN A 149 12.01 1.72 -5.21
CA GLN A 149 12.44 0.85 -4.11
C GLN A 149 12.33 1.57 -2.75
N MET A 150 11.85 0.85 -1.74
CA MET A 150 11.72 1.32 -0.38
C MET A 150 12.76 0.66 0.54
N SER A 151 13.12 1.36 1.62
CA SER A 151 14.10 0.86 2.59
C SER A 151 13.46 -0.12 3.58
N PRO A 152 13.88 -1.40 3.65
CA PRO A 152 13.38 -2.33 4.66
C PRO A 152 13.83 -1.99 6.08
N LYS A 153 14.81 -1.11 6.26
CA LYS A 153 15.23 -0.60 7.58
C LYS A 153 14.17 0.32 8.20
N ASP A 154 13.50 1.09 7.35
CA ASP A 154 12.46 2.05 7.74
C ASP A 154 11.05 1.45 7.61
N ASN A 155 10.93 0.27 6.99
CA ASN A 155 9.67 -0.39 6.66
C ASN A 155 9.67 -1.85 7.14
N HIS A 156 9.28 -2.06 8.40
CA HIS A 156 9.13 -3.40 8.98
C HIS A 156 8.12 -4.24 8.19
N GLY A 157 8.55 -5.46 7.81
CA GLY A 157 7.82 -6.36 6.92
C GLY A 157 8.34 -6.36 5.48
N ALA A 158 9.19 -5.41 5.10
CA ALA A 158 9.82 -5.34 3.78
C ALA A 158 8.80 -5.49 2.63
N GLU A 159 9.01 -6.42 1.69
CA GLU A 159 8.11 -6.64 0.55
C GLU A 159 6.70 -7.07 1.00
N PHE A 160 6.55 -7.75 2.15
CA PHE A 160 5.21 -8.05 2.71
C PHE A 160 4.47 -6.81 3.25
N ALA A 161 5.13 -5.65 3.30
CA ALA A 161 4.56 -4.35 3.65
C ALA A 161 4.44 -3.39 2.44
N TYR A 162 5.41 -3.37 1.51
CA TYR A 162 5.39 -2.43 0.36
C TYR A 162 5.30 -3.07 -1.05
N GLY A 163 5.33 -4.40 -1.16
CA GLY A 163 5.35 -5.09 -2.47
C GLY A 163 6.61 -4.75 -3.25
N ALA A 164 6.46 -4.27 -4.48
CA ALA A 164 7.55 -3.78 -5.31
C ALA A 164 8.12 -2.40 -4.87
N GLY A 165 7.40 -1.65 -4.02
CA GLY A 165 7.80 -0.31 -3.57
C GLY A 165 6.76 0.77 -3.89
N GLN A 166 7.18 2.04 -3.87
CA GLN A 166 6.31 3.18 -4.09
C GLN A 166 6.08 3.45 -5.59
N ILE A 167 4.84 3.71 -5.99
CA ILE A 167 4.47 4.00 -7.38
C ILE A 167 5.27 5.16 -8.00
N ASP A 168 5.74 4.98 -9.24
CA ASP A 168 6.35 6.02 -10.07
C ASP A 168 5.66 6.03 -11.45
N SER A 169 4.63 6.85 -11.59
CA SER A 169 3.81 6.92 -12.81
C SER A 169 4.54 7.47 -14.03
N LEU A 170 5.68 8.17 -13.84
CA LEU A 170 6.44 8.72 -14.95
C LEU A 170 7.41 7.67 -15.52
N LYS A 171 8.09 6.92 -14.65
CA LYS A 171 8.89 5.76 -15.10
C LYS A 171 8.04 4.66 -15.70
N ALA A 172 6.83 4.44 -15.19
CA ALA A 172 5.92 3.40 -15.68
C ALA A 172 5.46 3.57 -17.14
N LEU A 173 5.70 4.75 -17.75
CA LEU A 173 5.53 4.95 -19.20
C LEU A 173 6.63 4.29 -20.03
N ASN A 174 7.83 4.08 -19.48
CA ASN A 174 8.97 3.50 -20.20
C ASN A 174 9.56 2.34 -19.38
N PRO A 175 8.84 1.22 -19.22
CA PRO A 175 9.28 0.09 -18.38
C PRO A 175 10.41 -0.72 -19.04
N GLY A 176 10.54 -0.68 -20.37
CA GLY A 176 11.42 -1.51 -21.18
C GLY A 176 10.95 -2.97 -21.26
N LEU A 177 10.80 -3.63 -20.11
CA LEU A 177 10.34 -5.02 -19.99
C LEU A 177 9.06 -5.12 -19.17
N ILE A 178 8.15 -6.00 -19.60
CA ILE A 178 6.86 -6.27 -18.94
C ILE A 178 6.61 -7.77 -18.77
N TYR A 179 5.90 -8.12 -17.70
CA TYR A 179 5.33 -9.44 -17.46
C TYR A 179 3.89 -9.42 -17.94
N GLU A 180 3.61 -10.11 -19.05
CA GLU A 180 2.28 -10.21 -19.62
C GLU A 180 1.50 -11.36 -18.99
N ALA A 181 0.22 -11.16 -18.71
CA ALA A 181 -0.71 -12.21 -18.36
C ALA A 181 -2.08 -11.94 -19.01
N ASN A 182 -2.73 -12.99 -19.47
CA ASN A 182 -4.06 -13.00 -20.07
C ASN A 182 -5.07 -13.68 -19.13
N GLU A 183 -6.35 -13.72 -19.52
CA GLU A 183 -7.43 -14.31 -18.71
C GLU A 183 -7.27 -15.82 -18.55
N GLY A 184 -6.79 -16.52 -19.59
CA GLY A 184 -6.43 -17.93 -19.54
C GLY A 184 -5.38 -18.24 -18.48
N ASP A 185 -4.33 -17.43 -18.34
CA ASP A 185 -3.30 -17.62 -17.31
C ASP A 185 -3.89 -17.57 -15.88
N TYR A 186 -4.86 -16.68 -15.66
CA TYR A 186 -5.59 -16.59 -14.39
C TYR A 186 -6.55 -17.78 -14.19
N ILE A 187 -7.16 -18.31 -15.25
CA ILE A 187 -7.99 -19.52 -15.20
C ILE A 187 -7.12 -20.75 -14.87
N CYS A 188 -5.99 -20.95 -15.55
CA CYS A 188 -4.99 -21.98 -15.25
C CYS A 188 -4.54 -21.92 -13.78
N PHE A 189 -4.26 -20.70 -13.29
CA PHE A 189 -3.91 -20.45 -11.89
C PHE A 189 -5.04 -20.87 -10.93
N LEU A 190 -6.30 -20.45 -11.17
CA LEU A 190 -7.42 -20.80 -10.29
C LEU A 190 -7.72 -22.31 -10.31
N CYS A 191 -7.65 -22.95 -11.47
CA CYS A 191 -7.73 -24.41 -11.60
C CYS A 191 -6.64 -25.09 -10.75
N GLY A 192 -5.40 -24.62 -10.82
CA GLY A 192 -4.28 -25.13 -10.00
C GLY A 192 -4.37 -24.80 -8.50
N GLN A 193 -5.13 -23.77 -8.10
CA GLN A 193 -5.52 -23.54 -6.70
C GLN A 193 -6.66 -24.46 -6.22
N GLY A 194 -7.20 -25.33 -7.09
CA GLY A 194 -8.27 -26.27 -6.74
C GLY A 194 -9.67 -25.66 -6.74
N PHE A 195 -9.90 -24.57 -7.48
CA PHE A 195 -11.26 -24.03 -7.66
C PHE A 195 -12.13 -25.00 -8.46
N ASN A 196 -13.38 -25.18 -8.03
CA ASN A 196 -14.36 -26.02 -8.72
C ASN A 196 -14.85 -25.33 -10.01
N GLU A 197 -15.07 -26.09 -11.07
CA GLU A 197 -15.59 -25.64 -12.37
C GLU A 197 -16.89 -24.85 -12.23
N THR A 198 -17.77 -25.25 -11.31
CA THR A 198 -19.02 -24.50 -11.03
C THR A 198 -18.77 -23.12 -10.41
N THR A 199 -17.69 -22.96 -9.63
CA THR A 199 -17.28 -21.66 -9.08
C THR A 199 -16.55 -20.83 -10.14
N LEU A 200 -15.74 -21.47 -11.00
CA LEU A 200 -15.11 -20.80 -12.13
C LEU A 200 -16.17 -20.25 -13.10
N GLN A 201 -17.19 -21.05 -13.44
CA GLN A 201 -18.30 -20.61 -14.28
C GLN A 201 -19.09 -19.43 -13.70
N LEU A 202 -19.16 -19.29 -12.38
CA LEU A 202 -19.76 -18.11 -11.72
C LEU A 202 -18.85 -16.86 -11.75
N ILE A 203 -17.54 -17.03 -11.96
CA ILE A 203 -16.55 -15.95 -12.00
C ILE A 203 -16.25 -15.50 -13.44
N THR A 204 -16.17 -16.44 -14.38
CA THR A 204 -15.83 -16.20 -15.79
C THR A 204 -17.06 -16.08 -16.68
N GLU A 205 -18.26 -16.46 -16.20
CA GLU A 205 -19.50 -16.61 -16.97
C GLU A 205 -19.43 -17.69 -18.08
N GLU A 206 -18.29 -18.36 -18.24
CA GLU A 206 -18.01 -19.38 -19.26
C GLU A 206 -17.88 -20.79 -18.66
N LYS A 207 -18.19 -21.82 -19.46
CA LYS A 207 -17.99 -23.22 -19.02
C LYS A 207 -16.52 -23.61 -19.15
N ILE A 208 -15.80 -23.52 -18.04
CA ILE A 208 -14.39 -23.90 -17.92
C ILE A 208 -14.25 -25.37 -17.48
N ILE A 209 -13.40 -26.13 -18.16
CA ILE A 209 -13.04 -27.51 -17.80
C ILE A 209 -11.54 -27.54 -17.45
N CYS A 210 -11.20 -27.73 -16.17
CA CYS A 210 -9.81 -27.57 -15.72
C CYS A 210 -8.89 -28.69 -16.25
N SER A 211 -9.42 -29.87 -16.54
CA SER A 211 -8.66 -31.00 -17.10
C SER A 211 -8.25 -30.79 -18.56
N GLU A 212 -8.94 -29.93 -19.31
CA GLU A 212 -8.61 -29.61 -20.72
C GLU A 212 -7.59 -28.47 -20.81
N ILE A 213 -7.61 -27.55 -19.86
CA ILE A 213 -6.74 -26.36 -19.78
C ILE A 213 -5.40 -26.67 -19.11
N GLY A 214 -5.40 -27.59 -18.14
CA GLY A 214 -4.23 -27.95 -17.34
C GLY A 214 -4.13 -27.17 -16.03
N TYR A 215 -3.27 -27.67 -15.13
CA TYR A 215 -3.06 -27.12 -13.79
C TYR A 215 -1.71 -26.39 -13.73
N ALA A 216 -1.74 -25.08 -13.50
CA ALA A 216 -0.54 -24.27 -13.22
C ALA A 216 -0.38 -24.07 -11.71
N THR A 217 0.84 -24.16 -11.17
CA THR A 217 1.08 -23.78 -9.78
C THR A 217 0.97 -22.27 -9.60
N ALA A 218 0.81 -21.80 -8.36
CA ALA A 218 0.80 -20.36 -8.10
C ALA A 218 2.14 -19.70 -8.46
N GLY A 219 3.24 -20.44 -8.32
CA GLY A 219 4.57 -20.05 -8.80
C GLY A 219 4.65 -19.81 -10.31
N ASP A 220 3.83 -20.46 -11.14
CA ASP A 220 3.93 -20.41 -12.62
C ASP A 220 3.23 -19.20 -13.25
N LEU A 221 2.32 -18.53 -12.51
CA LEU A 221 1.68 -17.31 -13.00
C LEU A 221 2.76 -16.27 -13.35
N ASN A 222 2.71 -15.71 -14.56
CA ASN A 222 3.72 -14.79 -15.07
C ASN A 222 3.67 -13.43 -14.33
N TYR A 223 4.29 -13.40 -13.16
CA TYR A 223 4.05 -12.39 -12.13
C TYR A 223 5.34 -11.64 -11.78
N PRO A 224 5.34 -10.29 -11.72
CA PRO A 224 6.52 -9.45 -11.48
C PRO A 224 7.02 -9.46 -10.02
N LEU A 225 6.57 -10.41 -9.20
CA LEU A 225 7.06 -10.66 -7.84
C LEU A 225 7.19 -12.16 -7.61
N PHE A 226 8.18 -12.53 -6.80
CA PHE A 226 8.48 -13.91 -6.43
C PHE A 226 8.28 -14.07 -4.91
N ALA A 227 7.50 -15.06 -4.49
CA ALA A 227 7.45 -15.49 -3.10
C ALA A 227 7.56 -17.00 -3.03
N PHE A 228 8.38 -17.49 -2.10
CA PHE A 228 8.64 -18.91 -1.94
C PHE A 228 8.44 -19.30 -0.48
N LYS A 229 7.52 -20.24 -0.23
CA LYS A 229 7.16 -20.66 1.11
C LYS A 229 8.18 -21.66 1.66
N ALA A 230 9.07 -21.20 2.53
CA ALA A 230 10.01 -22.08 3.20
C ALA A 230 9.37 -22.86 4.37
N PRO A 231 9.39 -24.21 4.37
CA PRO A 231 8.96 -25.00 5.52
C PRO A 231 9.95 -24.89 6.68
N HIS A 232 9.42 -24.92 7.90
CA HIS A 232 10.19 -24.95 9.15
C HIS A 232 10.33 -26.40 9.65
N PRO A 233 11.47 -26.83 10.22
CA PRO A 233 12.69 -26.09 10.53
C PRO A 233 13.89 -26.53 9.66
N LYS A 234 14.18 -25.79 8.59
CA LYS A 234 15.39 -25.94 7.73
C LYS A 234 15.52 -27.30 7.02
N HIS A 235 15.02 -27.36 5.78
CA HIS A 235 15.58 -28.22 4.75
C HIS A 235 16.30 -27.39 3.69
N TYR A 236 17.21 -28.02 2.93
CA TYR A 236 17.67 -27.48 1.66
C TYR A 236 16.45 -27.36 0.74
N LEU A 237 16.15 -26.16 0.28
CA LEU A 237 14.93 -25.85 -0.43
C LEU A 237 15.29 -25.27 -1.79
N SER A 238 14.88 -25.97 -2.85
CA SER A 238 15.06 -25.56 -4.23
C SER A 238 13.70 -25.33 -4.86
N GLY A 239 13.58 -24.25 -5.62
CA GLY A 239 12.40 -23.91 -6.41
C GLY A 239 12.84 -23.17 -7.67
N SER A 240 12.12 -23.39 -8.76
CA SER A 240 12.29 -22.64 -10.00
C SER A 240 11.04 -21.78 -10.21
N PHE A 241 11.22 -20.60 -10.82
CA PHE A 241 10.12 -19.74 -11.23
C PHE A 241 10.38 -19.34 -12.68
N GLU A 242 9.58 -19.89 -13.60
CA GLU A 242 9.68 -19.53 -15.02
C GLU A 242 8.88 -18.26 -15.31
N ARG A 243 9.44 -17.35 -16.09
CA ARG A 243 8.82 -16.05 -16.40
C ARG A 243 9.11 -15.66 -17.83
N THR A 244 8.09 -15.11 -18.49
CA THR A 244 8.21 -14.55 -19.84
C THR A 244 8.16 -13.03 -19.73
N VAL A 245 9.21 -12.36 -20.21
CA VAL A 245 9.25 -10.90 -20.28
C VAL A 245 9.23 -10.42 -21.73
N THR A 246 8.29 -9.53 -22.02
CA THR A 246 8.14 -8.91 -23.35
C THR A 246 8.80 -7.53 -23.35
N ASN A 247 9.51 -7.19 -24.43
CA ASN A 247 10.07 -5.85 -24.64
C ASN A 247 9.04 -4.93 -25.29
N VAL A 248 8.91 -3.70 -24.79
CA VAL A 248 7.91 -2.69 -25.24
C VAL A 248 8.48 -1.30 -25.47
#